data_AF-A0A953AU92-F1
#
_entry.id   AF-A0A953AU92-F1
#
_cell.length_a   1.000
_cell.length_b   1.000
_cell.length_c   1.000
_cell.angle_alpha   90.00
_cell.angle_beta   90.00
_cell.angle_gamma   90.00
#
_symmetry.space_group_name_H-M   'P 1'
#
loop_
_entity.id
_entity.type
_entity.pdbx_description
1 polymer ?
#
loop_
_entity_poly.entity_id
_entity_poly.type
_entity_poly.pdbx_seq_one_letter_code
_entity_poly.pdbx_strand_id
1 'polypeptide(L)'
;MMVMAFNQSSLYQLPVVWDLKWFAALAQNEKLLRAGLNSIAIAVANTAVATALGTMAALAFARHRFRGRALMQLLLFPPITIPWLIIGTAMLVFFFWVGIGRGLHAILLGHVALSLPYVIIVVGARLKGVGTTLEEAAATLGATPWQVFRRVTLPVLAPGIVAAALFAFAVSFDQFVISYFLAAPGFSTLPVEIYSAIRKGFTPEINAISTIIIVVSMAIMLVFARLYRFGGEQ
;
A
#
# COMPACT_ATOMS: atom_id res chain seq x y z
N MET A 1 19.27 -14.16 -1.55
CA MET A 1 18.52 -13.74 -2.76
C MET A 1 19.34 -12.78 -3.63
N MET A 2 19.72 -11.60 -3.14
CA MET A 2 20.36 -10.57 -3.98
C MET A 2 21.67 -11.02 -4.65
N VAL A 3 22.58 -11.65 -3.90
CA VAL A 3 23.83 -12.24 -4.46
C VAL A 3 23.54 -13.35 -5.47
N MET A 4 22.46 -14.10 -5.26
CA MET A 4 22.07 -15.21 -6.14
C MET A 4 21.33 -14.74 -7.40
N ALA A 5 20.84 -13.50 -7.44
CA ALA A 5 20.29 -12.89 -8.66
C ALA A 5 21.35 -12.68 -9.73
N PHE A 6 22.61 -12.54 -9.30
CA PHE A 6 23.77 -12.43 -10.18
C PHE A 6 24.49 -13.77 -10.35
N ASN A 7 24.03 -14.87 -9.76
CA ASN A 7 24.71 -16.15 -9.91
C ASN A 7 24.27 -16.82 -11.22
N GLN A 8 25.23 -17.25 -12.03
CA GLN A 8 24.94 -17.98 -13.26
C GLN A 8 24.25 -19.34 -12.99
N SER A 9 24.46 -19.98 -11.84
CA SER A 9 23.87 -21.30 -11.59
C SER A 9 22.34 -21.24 -11.41
N SER A 10 21.62 -22.21 -12.00
CA SER A 10 20.17 -22.39 -11.83
C SER A 10 19.80 -23.02 -10.49
N LEU A 11 20.76 -23.74 -9.89
CA LEU A 11 20.71 -24.27 -8.54
C LEU A 11 21.57 -23.37 -7.65
N TYR A 12 21.23 -23.25 -6.37
CA TYR A 12 21.99 -22.45 -5.38
C TYR A 12 23.36 -23.08 -5.07
N GLN A 13 24.21 -23.22 -6.08
CA GLN A 13 25.54 -23.81 -6.00
C GLN A 13 26.60 -22.71 -5.89
N LEU A 14 27.61 -23.00 -5.08
CA LEU A 14 28.83 -22.22 -4.95
C LEU A 14 29.95 -22.91 -5.76
N PRO A 15 30.91 -22.17 -6.35
CA PRO A 15 31.13 -20.72 -6.24
C PRO A 15 30.18 -19.86 -7.10
N VAL A 16 29.95 -18.61 -6.69
CA VAL A 16 29.10 -17.65 -7.40
C VAL A 16 29.82 -17.13 -8.64
N VAL A 17 29.23 -17.35 -9.82
CA VAL A 17 29.71 -16.75 -11.07
C VAL A 17 28.79 -15.58 -11.42
N TRP A 18 29.35 -14.37 -11.47
CA TRP A 18 28.59 -13.14 -11.72
C TRP A 18 28.10 -13.07 -13.18
N ASP A 19 26.79 -13.02 -13.38
CA ASP A 19 26.13 -12.94 -14.68
C ASP A 19 24.80 -12.15 -14.57
N LEU A 20 24.44 -11.40 -15.61
CA LEU A 20 23.17 -10.65 -15.71
C LEU A 20 22.10 -11.41 -16.49
N LYS A 21 22.36 -12.65 -16.91
CA LYS A 21 21.42 -13.45 -17.72
C LYS A 21 20.00 -13.54 -17.17
N TRP A 22 19.82 -13.57 -15.85
CA TRP A 22 18.49 -13.67 -15.23
C TRP A 22 17.70 -12.36 -15.30
N PHE A 23 18.39 -11.22 -15.41
CA PHE A 23 17.76 -9.94 -15.70
C PHE A 23 17.30 -9.88 -17.16
N ALA A 24 18.08 -10.42 -18.09
CA ALA A 24 17.67 -10.56 -19.49
C ALA A 24 16.50 -11.56 -19.66
N ALA A 25 16.54 -12.69 -18.96
CA ALA A 25 15.44 -13.67 -18.95
C ALA A 25 14.16 -13.09 -18.32
N LEU A 26 14.30 -12.29 -17.25
CA LEU A 26 13.19 -11.54 -16.66
C LEU A 26 12.56 -10.58 -17.67
N ALA A 27 13.37 -9.87 -18.45
CA ALA A 27 12.88 -8.93 -19.47
C ALA A 27 12.07 -9.63 -20.59
N GLN A 28 12.25 -10.94 -20.80
CA GLN A 28 11.48 -11.74 -21.74
C GLN A 28 10.27 -12.44 -21.08
N ASN A 29 10.17 -12.42 -19.75
CA ASN A 29 9.08 -13.06 -19.02
C ASN A 29 7.86 -12.14 -18.96
N GLU A 30 7.07 -12.14 -20.04
CA GLU A 30 5.87 -11.32 -20.16
C GLU A 30 4.90 -11.50 -18.99
N LYS A 31 4.77 -12.72 -18.48
CA LYS A 31 3.84 -13.02 -17.39
C LYS A 31 4.23 -12.29 -16.11
N LEU A 32 5.52 -12.35 -15.77
CA LEU A 32 6.06 -11.73 -14.57
C LEU A 32 6.08 -10.19 -14.69
N LEU A 33 6.39 -9.67 -15.89
CA LEU A 33 6.31 -8.23 -16.18
C LEU A 33 4.88 -7.69 -16.10
N ARG A 34 3.90 -8.38 -16.72
CA ARG A 34 2.47 -8.02 -16.63
C ARG A 34 1.98 -8.05 -15.19
N ALA A 35 2.36 -9.08 -14.41
CA ALA A 35 2.01 -9.16 -13.00
C ALA A 35 2.61 -8.00 -12.18
N GLY A 36 3.85 -7.59 -12.50
CA GLY A 36 4.48 -6.38 -11.96
C GLY A 36 3.71 -5.10 -12.25
N LEU A 37 3.33 -4.88 -13.51
CA LEU A 37 2.53 -3.72 -13.92
C LEU A 37 1.15 -3.71 -13.25
N ASN A 38 0.49 -4.87 -13.17
CA ASN A 38 -0.79 -5.01 -12.47
C ASN A 38 -0.66 -4.62 -10.99
N SER A 39 0.40 -5.08 -10.31
CA SER A 39 0.68 -4.72 -8.91
C SER A 39 0.88 -3.21 -8.75
N ILE A 40 1.66 -2.58 -9.63
CA ILE A 40 1.88 -1.12 -9.57
C ILE A 40 0.56 -0.38 -9.80
N ALA A 41 -0.21 -0.75 -10.82
CA ALA A 41 -1.48 -0.11 -11.14
C ALA A 41 -2.48 -0.21 -9.97
N ILE A 42 -2.61 -1.40 -9.37
CA ILE A 42 -3.46 -1.61 -8.19
C ILE A 42 -2.94 -0.83 -6.99
N ALA A 43 -1.63 -0.83 -6.74
CA ALA A 43 -1.04 -0.10 -5.61
C ALA A 43 -1.25 1.41 -5.73
N VAL A 44 -1.08 2.00 -6.92
CA VAL A 44 -1.34 3.41 -7.18
C VAL A 44 -2.84 3.74 -7.00
N ALA A 45 -3.73 2.95 -7.61
CA ALA A 45 -5.18 3.16 -7.48
C ALA A 45 -5.64 3.03 -6.02
N ASN A 46 -5.17 2.01 -5.31
CA ASN A 46 -5.40 1.82 -3.89
C ASN A 46 -4.92 3.03 -3.09
N THR A 47 -3.70 3.50 -3.36
CA THR A 47 -3.11 4.62 -2.62
C THR A 47 -3.94 5.87 -2.78
N ALA A 48 -4.35 6.21 -4.00
CA ALA A 48 -5.20 7.38 -4.25
C ALA A 48 -6.52 7.30 -3.48
N VAL A 49 -7.22 6.17 -3.58
CA VAL A 49 -8.54 5.98 -2.95
C VAL A 49 -8.42 5.90 -1.43
N ALA A 50 -7.54 5.04 -0.90
CA ALA A 50 -7.37 4.85 0.53
C ALA A 50 -6.84 6.10 1.22
N THR A 51 -5.94 6.86 0.59
CA THR A 51 -5.42 8.12 1.15
C THR A 51 -6.52 9.17 1.23
N ALA A 52 -7.30 9.35 0.16
CA ALA A 52 -8.40 10.30 0.14
C ALA A 52 -9.46 9.95 1.20
N LEU A 53 -9.96 8.72 1.19
CA LEU A 53 -10.99 8.24 2.12
C LEU A 53 -10.48 8.22 3.57
N GLY A 54 -9.26 7.74 3.80
CA GLY A 54 -8.66 7.64 5.12
C GLY A 54 -8.33 9.01 5.72
N THR A 55 -7.87 9.97 4.91
CA THR A 55 -7.65 11.36 5.36
C THR A 55 -8.97 12.01 5.78
N MET A 56 -10.03 11.85 4.97
CA MET A 56 -11.37 12.34 5.32
C MET A 56 -11.89 11.71 6.62
N ALA A 57 -11.74 10.39 6.76
CA ALA A 57 -12.15 9.69 7.99
C ALA A 57 -11.33 10.13 9.21
N ALA A 58 -10.01 10.32 9.07
CA ALA A 58 -9.16 10.83 10.14
C ALA A 58 -9.58 12.23 10.60
N LEU A 59 -9.84 13.14 9.66
CA LEU A 59 -10.35 14.48 9.96
C LEU A 59 -11.71 14.44 10.66
N ALA A 60 -12.64 13.62 10.17
CA ALA A 60 -13.95 13.44 10.79
C ALA A 60 -13.83 12.93 12.24
N PHE A 61 -12.97 11.92 12.48
CA PHE A 61 -12.75 11.40 13.83
C PHE A 61 -12.02 12.37 14.76
N ALA A 62 -11.12 13.19 14.24
CA ALA A 62 -10.36 14.15 15.03
C ALA A 62 -11.18 15.39 15.39
N ARG A 63 -12.00 15.90 14.47
CA ARG A 63 -12.66 17.20 14.60
C ARG A 63 -14.13 17.11 15.00
N HIS A 64 -14.79 15.97 14.80
CA HIS A 64 -16.24 15.84 15.05
C HIS A 64 -16.57 14.71 16.04
N ARG A 65 -17.60 14.97 16.86
CA ARG A 65 -18.29 13.95 17.65
C ARG A 65 -19.66 13.71 17.01
N PHE A 66 -19.92 12.50 16.54
CA PHE A 66 -21.18 12.12 15.89
C PHE A 66 -21.65 10.75 16.39
N ARG A 67 -22.97 10.52 16.35
CA ARG A 67 -23.62 9.34 16.97
C ARG A 67 -23.14 8.00 16.41
N GLY A 68 -22.74 7.95 15.13
CA GLY A 68 -22.22 6.74 14.45
C GLY A 68 -20.71 6.48 14.59
N ARG A 69 -19.98 7.28 15.38
CA ARG A 69 -18.51 7.22 15.45
C ARG A 69 -17.99 5.86 15.90
N ALA A 70 -18.59 5.28 16.95
CA ALA A 70 -18.19 3.98 17.47
C ALA A 70 -18.41 2.87 16.43
N LEU A 71 -19.53 2.92 15.69
CA LEU A 71 -19.82 1.94 14.63
C LEU A 71 -18.83 2.04 13.47
N MET A 72 -18.50 3.26 13.00
CA MET A 72 -17.47 3.42 11.96
C MET A 72 -16.10 2.91 12.43
N GLN A 73 -15.71 3.18 13.67
CA GLN A 73 -14.46 2.65 14.23
C GLN A 73 -14.50 1.11 14.31
N LEU A 74 -15.64 0.55 14.74
CA LEU A 74 -15.83 -0.90 14.77
C LEU A 74 -15.77 -1.53 13.37
N LEU A 75 -16.19 -0.83 12.31
CA LEU A 75 -16.14 -1.34 10.94
C LEU A 75 -14.78 -1.16 10.26
N LEU A 76 -14.03 -0.10 10.58
CA LEU A 76 -12.79 0.26 9.87
C LEU A 76 -11.54 -0.43 10.42
N PHE A 77 -11.47 -0.71 11.72
CA PHE A 77 -10.27 -1.24 12.38
C PHE A 77 -10.13 -2.77 12.52
N PRO A 78 -11.19 -3.61 12.40
CA PRO A 78 -11.05 -5.07 12.46
C PRO A 78 -10.00 -5.68 11.51
N PRO A 79 -9.78 -5.14 10.28
CA PRO A 79 -8.80 -5.72 9.38
C PRO A 79 -7.37 -5.82 9.92
N ILE A 80 -7.03 -5.02 10.95
CA ILE A 80 -5.71 -5.06 11.59
C ILE A 80 -5.60 -6.23 12.57
N THR A 81 -6.69 -6.62 13.22
CA THR A 81 -6.69 -7.65 14.27
C THR A 81 -7.01 -9.04 13.74
N ILE A 82 -7.76 -9.13 12.65
CA ILE A 82 -8.14 -10.40 12.03
C ILE A 82 -6.98 -10.91 11.16
N PRO A 83 -6.60 -12.19 11.27
CA PRO A 83 -5.62 -12.81 10.38
C PRO A 83 -5.97 -12.61 8.91
N TRP A 84 -5.01 -12.18 8.09
CA TRP A 84 -5.26 -11.81 6.69
C TRP A 84 -5.87 -12.95 5.87
N LEU A 85 -5.52 -14.21 6.16
CA LEU A 85 -6.09 -15.38 5.51
C LEU A 85 -7.61 -15.47 5.70
N ILE A 86 -8.09 -15.18 6.90
CA ILE A 86 -9.52 -15.20 7.25
C ILE A 86 -10.23 -14.06 6.52
N ILE A 87 -9.62 -12.87 6.46
CA ILE A 87 -10.19 -11.74 5.73
C ILE A 87 -10.29 -12.06 4.23
N GLY A 88 -9.24 -12.63 3.63
CA GLY A 88 -9.21 -12.96 2.21
C GLY A 88 -10.30 -13.96 1.81
N THR A 89 -10.50 -15.01 2.60
CA THR A 89 -11.57 -15.99 2.35
C THR A 89 -12.95 -15.40 2.62
N ALA A 90 -13.13 -14.62 3.69
CA ALA A 90 -14.39 -13.97 4.00
C ALA A 90 -14.80 -12.96 2.90
N MET A 91 -13.86 -12.14 2.42
CA MET A 91 -14.08 -11.18 1.34
C MET A 91 -14.46 -11.88 0.04
N LEU A 92 -13.83 -13.01 -0.28
CA LEU A 92 -14.18 -13.81 -1.45
C LEU A 92 -15.64 -14.26 -1.40
N VAL A 93 -16.07 -14.88 -0.29
CA VAL A 93 -17.46 -15.32 -0.12
C VAL A 93 -18.42 -14.14 -0.20
N PHE A 94 -18.09 -13.04 0.48
CA PHE A 94 -18.90 -11.82 0.48
C PHE A 94 -19.04 -11.21 -0.92
N PHE A 95 -17.96 -11.10 -1.69
CA PHE A 95 -18.02 -10.53 -3.04
C PHE A 95 -18.79 -11.40 -4.02
N PHE A 96 -18.74 -12.73 -3.88
CA PHE A 96 -19.65 -13.61 -4.64
C PHE A 96 -21.11 -13.40 -4.23
N TRP A 97 -21.39 -13.27 -2.94
CA TRP A 97 -22.75 -13.07 -2.43
C TRP A 97 -23.38 -11.75 -2.92
N VAL A 98 -22.60 -10.68 -3.02
CA VAL A 98 -23.05 -9.35 -3.50
C VAL A 98 -22.96 -9.22 -5.03
N GLY A 99 -22.47 -10.24 -5.74
CA GLY A 99 -22.39 -10.24 -7.21
C GLY A 99 -21.19 -9.51 -7.81
N ILE A 100 -20.21 -9.10 -7.00
CA ILE A 100 -18.93 -8.54 -7.46
C ILE A 100 -18.01 -9.66 -8.00
N GLY A 101 -18.02 -10.82 -7.35
CA GLY A 101 -17.19 -11.98 -7.69
C GLY A 101 -15.69 -11.71 -7.52
N ARG A 102 -14.90 -12.20 -8.49
CA ARG A 102 -13.44 -12.04 -8.58
C ARG A 102 -13.07 -11.05 -9.68
N GLY A 103 -11.88 -10.49 -9.59
CA GLY A 103 -11.30 -9.62 -10.62
C GLY A 103 -10.71 -8.35 -10.08
N LEU A 104 -10.39 -7.41 -10.98
CA LEU A 104 -9.69 -6.18 -10.65
C LEU A 104 -10.45 -5.33 -9.61
N HIS A 105 -11.77 -5.21 -9.76
CA HIS A 105 -12.60 -4.44 -8.82
C HIS A 105 -12.61 -5.05 -7.41
N ALA A 106 -12.73 -6.38 -7.33
CA ALA A 106 -12.66 -7.11 -6.07
C ALA A 106 -11.30 -6.89 -5.39
N ILE A 107 -10.20 -7.04 -6.14
CA ILE A 107 -8.85 -6.82 -5.62
C ILE A 107 -8.71 -5.37 -5.11
N LEU A 108 -9.10 -4.38 -5.90
CA LEU A 108 -8.97 -2.97 -5.53
C LEU A 108 -9.77 -2.65 -4.26
N LEU A 109 -11.03 -3.10 -4.17
CA LEU A 109 -11.85 -2.89 -2.97
C LEU A 109 -11.24 -3.54 -1.73
N GLY A 110 -10.68 -4.74 -1.88
CA GLY A 110 -10.01 -5.42 -0.77
C GLY A 110 -8.73 -4.73 -0.33
N HIS A 111 -7.91 -4.27 -1.27
CA HIS A 111 -6.71 -3.50 -0.95
C HIS A 111 -7.08 -2.19 -0.23
N VAL A 112 -8.13 -1.50 -0.66
CA VAL A 112 -8.60 -0.26 -0.03
C VAL A 112 -9.11 -0.54 1.38
N ALA A 113 -9.93 -1.58 1.56
CA ALA A 113 -10.45 -1.97 2.87
C ALA A 113 -9.32 -2.27 3.88
N LEU A 114 -8.24 -2.94 3.43
CA LEU A 114 -7.08 -3.18 4.28
C LEU A 114 -6.21 -1.95 4.52
N SER A 115 -6.09 -1.06 3.54
CA SER A 115 -5.20 0.11 3.62
C SER A 115 -5.81 1.26 4.44
N LEU A 116 -7.14 1.38 4.44
CA LEU A 116 -7.88 2.43 5.14
C LEU A 116 -7.46 2.65 6.59
N PRO A 117 -7.47 1.64 7.49
CA PRO A 117 -7.19 1.89 8.90
C PRO A 117 -5.75 2.38 9.13
N TYR A 118 -4.79 1.94 8.31
CA TYR A 118 -3.43 2.45 8.39
C TYR A 118 -3.33 3.93 8.03
N VAL A 119 -3.99 4.36 6.95
CA VAL A 119 -4.04 5.79 6.58
C VAL A 119 -4.67 6.60 7.71
N ILE A 120 -5.79 6.13 8.27
CA ILE A 120 -6.50 6.81 9.34
C ILE A 120 -5.60 7.00 10.58
N ILE A 121 -4.84 5.97 10.95
CA ILE A 121 -3.90 6.01 12.08
C ILE A 121 -2.79 7.01 11.82
N VAL A 122 -2.13 6.95 10.65
CA VAL A 122 -0.97 7.80 10.32
C VAL A 122 -1.38 9.28 10.23
N VAL A 123 -2.45 9.58 9.50
CA VAL A 123 -2.96 10.96 9.37
C VAL A 123 -3.51 11.45 10.72
N GLY A 124 -4.21 10.59 11.46
CA GLY A 124 -4.74 10.90 12.79
C GLY A 124 -3.65 11.22 13.81
N ALA A 125 -2.52 10.52 13.77
CA ALA A 125 -1.35 10.82 14.61
C ALA A 125 -0.77 12.20 14.27
N ARG A 126 -0.65 12.54 12.98
CA ARG A 126 -0.19 13.86 12.54
C ARG A 126 -1.14 14.97 12.99
N LEU A 127 -2.44 14.76 12.86
CA LEU A 127 -3.48 15.69 13.34
C LEU A 127 -3.36 15.98 14.84
N LYS A 128 -3.12 14.94 15.66
CA LYS A 128 -2.92 15.09 17.10
C LYS A 128 -1.65 15.88 17.43
N GLY A 129 -0.55 15.64 16.71
CA GLY A 129 0.72 16.32 16.97
C GLY A 129 0.71 17.82 16.61
N VAL A 130 -0.11 18.24 15.64
CA VAL A 130 -0.22 19.63 15.20
C VAL A 130 -1.19 20.44 16.06
N GLY A 131 -2.21 19.81 16.64
CA GLY A 131 -3.27 20.51 17.39
C GLY A 131 -4.29 21.24 16.52
N THR A 132 -4.97 22.24 17.10
CA THR A 132 -6.00 23.08 16.45
C THR A 132 -5.67 24.57 16.46
N THR A 133 -4.60 24.99 17.13
CA THR A 133 -4.30 26.41 17.39
C THR A 133 -4.18 27.25 16.11
N LEU A 134 -3.54 26.71 15.07
CA LEU A 134 -3.43 27.40 13.77
C LEU A 134 -4.78 27.52 13.05
N GLU A 135 -5.66 26.53 13.21
CA GLU A 135 -7.00 26.53 12.63
C GLU A 135 -7.89 27.57 13.33
N GLU A 136 -7.81 27.63 14.66
CA GLU A 136 -8.52 28.60 15.50
C GLU A 136 -8.06 30.04 15.20
N ALA A 137 -6.75 30.29 15.11
CA ALA A 137 -6.21 31.60 14.78
C ALA A 137 -6.69 32.09 13.39
N ALA A 138 -6.69 31.21 12.39
CA ALA A 138 -7.21 31.56 11.07
C ALA A 138 -8.71 31.87 11.09
N ALA A 139 -9.50 31.12 11.86
CA ALA A 139 -10.93 31.39 12.03
C ALA A 139 -11.19 32.74 12.73
N THR A 140 -10.40 33.10 13.74
CA THR A 140 -10.49 34.42 14.41
C THR A 140 -10.17 35.59 13.47
N LEU A 141 -9.30 35.39 12.48
CA LEU A 141 -9.01 36.37 11.43
C LEU A 141 -10.09 36.43 10.32
N GLY A 142 -11.22 35.75 10.50
CA GLY A 142 -12.36 35.77 9.58
C GLY A 142 -12.27 34.76 8.44
N ALA A 143 -11.34 33.80 8.48
CA ALA A 143 -11.26 32.76 7.46
C ALA A 143 -12.46 31.80 7.54
N THR A 144 -13.08 31.50 6.40
CA THR A 144 -14.16 30.50 6.33
C THR A 144 -13.61 29.08 6.56
N PRO A 145 -14.44 28.11 6.99
CA PRO A 145 -13.98 26.74 7.24
C PRO A 145 -13.23 26.10 6.05
N TRP A 146 -13.66 26.40 4.82
CA TRP A 146 -12.98 25.95 3.61
C TRP A 146 -11.61 26.60 3.40
N GLN A 147 -11.48 27.89 3.73
CA GLN A 147 -10.20 28.60 3.69
C GLN A 147 -9.23 28.04 4.74
N VAL A 148 -9.71 27.81 5.97
CA VAL A 148 -8.92 27.18 7.05
C VAL A 148 -8.43 25.80 6.60
N PHE A 149 -9.33 24.96 6.08
CA PHE A 149 -8.96 23.63 5.59
C PHE A 149 -7.89 23.69 4.49
N ARG A 150 -8.13 24.47 3.42
CA ARG A 150 -7.25 24.49 2.24
C ARG A 150 -5.92 25.19 2.50
N ARG A 151 -5.89 26.25 3.31
CA ARG A 151 -4.69 27.10 3.51
C ARG A 151 -3.91 26.76 4.77
N VAL A 152 -4.53 26.11 5.76
CA VAL A 152 -3.89 25.81 7.05
C VAL A 152 -3.83 24.30 7.28
N THR A 153 -4.99 23.64 7.36
CA THR A 153 -5.04 22.21 7.72
C THR A 153 -4.34 21.34 6.68
N LEU A 154 -4.67 21.47 5.39
CA LEU A 154 -4.14 20.62 4.34
C LEU A 154 -2.61 20.75 4.16
N PRO A 155 -2.01 21.96 4.08
CA PRO A 155 -0.56 22.10 3.99
C PRO A 155 0.18 21.54 5.21
N VAL A 156 -0.34 21.77 6.42
CA VAL A 156 0.31 21.30 7.65
C VAL A 156 0.21 19.78 7.81
N LEU A 157 -0.87 19.17 7.29
CA LEU A 157 -1.05 17.73 7.22
C LEU A 157 -0.36 17.06 6.03
N ALA A 158 -0.01 17.80 4.98
CA ALA A 158 0.53 17.24 3.74
C ALA A 158 1.70 16.25 3.97
N PRO A 159 2.69 16.52 4.85
CA PRO A 159 3.75 15.55 5.12
C PRO A 159 3.23 14.22 5.70
N GLY A 160 2.22 14.28 6.57
CA GLY A 160 1.58 13.10 7.15
C GLY A 160 0.71 12.36 6.13
N ILE A 161 0.04 13.07 5.23
CA ILE A 161 -0.76 12.48 4.15
C ILE A 161 0.17 11.76 3.15
N VAL A 162 1.30 12.36 2.79
CA VAL A 162 2.30 11.73 1.91
C VAL A 162 2.89 10.47 2.56
N ALA A 163 3.23 10.53 3.85
CA ALA A 163 3.70 9.35 4.58
C ALA A 163 2.63 8.23 4.61
N ALA A 164 1.38 8.58 4.86
CA ALA A 164 0.26 7.63 4.83
C ALA A 164 0.04 7.03 3.42
N ALA A 165 0.19 7.84 2.37
CA ALA A 165 0.06 7.39 0.99
C ALA A 165 1.17 6.39 0.62
N LEU A 166 2.42 6.67 0.96
CA LEU A 166 3.53 5.74 0.76
C LEU A 166 3.32 4.43 1.52
N PHE A 167 2.80 4.51 2.75
CA PHE A 167 2.48 3.33 3.53
C PHE A 167 1.36 2.51 2.89
N ALA A 168 0.27 3.15 2.44
CA ALA A 168 -0.83 2.48 1.73
C ALA A 168 -0.36 1.84 0.42
N PHE A 169 0.57 2.47 -0.30
CA PHE A 169 1.21 1.89 -1.48
C PHE A 169 1.97 0.62 -1.12
N ALA A 170 2.84 0.69 -0.11
CA ALA A 170 3.66 -0.44 0.32
C ALA A 170 2.82 -1.64 0.77
N VAL A 171 1.80 -1.38 1.62
CA VAL A 171 0.88 -2.41 2.10
C VAL A 171 0.13 -3.08 0.94
N SER A 172 -0.31 -2.30 -0.05
CA SER A 172 -1.03 -2.83 -1.22
C SER A 172 -0.13 -3.60 -2.18
N PHE A 173 1.08 -3.10 -2.43
CA PHE A 173 2.04 -3.70 -3.35
C PHE A 173 2.50 -5.09 -2.88
N ASP A 174 2.69 -5.27 -1.57
CA ASP A 174 3.08 -6.55 -0.95
C ASP A 174 1.88 -7.46 -0.62
N GLN A 175 0.65 -7.06 -0.95
CA GLN A 175 -0.53 -7.80 -0.52
C GLN A 175 -0.74 -9.07 -1.35
N PHE A 176 -0.20 -10.18 -0.86
CA PHE A 176 -0.41 -11.50 -1.44
C PHE A 176 -1.80 -12.06 -1.18
N VAL A 177 -2.28 -12.03 0.06
CA VAL A 177 -3.43 -12.84 0.51
C VAL A 177 -4.72 -12.42 -0.19
N ILE A 178 -5.02 -11.12 -0.16
CA ILE A 178 -6.23 -10.58 -0.80
C ILE A 178 -6.17 -10.78 -2.31
N SER A 179 -5.03 -10.48 -2.93
CA SER A 179 -4.83 -10.71 -4.35
C SER A 179 -5.01 -12.19 -4.72
N TYR A 180 -4.50 -13.12 -3.92
CA TYR A 180 -4.59 -14.55 -4.20
C TYR A 180 -6.04 -15.05 -4.21
N PHE A 181 -6.87 -14.63 -3.26
CA PHE A 181 -8.26 -15.08 -3.18
C PHE A 181 -9.19 -14.38 -4.20
N LEU A 182 -8.92 -13.10 -4.50
CA LEU A 182 -9.80 -12.27 -5.31
C LEU A 182 -9.38 -12.15 -6.78
N ALA A 183 -8.18 -12.62 -7.15
CA ALA A 183 -7.73 -12.65 -8.53
C ALA A 183 -8.63 -13.50 -9.43
N ALA A 184 -8.88 -12.98 -10.63
CA ALA A 184 -9.54 -13.72 -11.70
C ALA A 184 -8.51 -14.53 -12.52
N PRO A 185 -8.91 -15.65 -13.14
CA PRO A 185 -8.04 -16.37 -14.07
C PRO A 185 -7.48 -15.43 -15.15
N GLY A 186 -6.18 -15.53 -15.42
CA GLY A 186 -5.50 -14.67 -16.41
C GLY A 186 -5.07 -13.28 -15.88
N PHE A 187 -5.45 -12.91 -14.65
CA PHE A 187 -5.00 -11.69 -14.00
C PHE A 187 -4.33 -12.02 -12.66
N SER A 188 -3.00 -11.87 -12.59
CA SER A 188 -2.23 -12.04 -11.35
C SER A 188 -1.51 -10.75 -10.98
N THR A 189 -1.34 -10.56 -9.67
CA THR A 189 -0.41 -9.58 -9.11
C THR A 189 0.95 -10.22 -8.90
N LEU A 190 1.98 -9.39 -8.76
CA LEU A 190 3.35 -9.84 -8.64
C LEU A 190 3.58 -10.83 -7.48
N PRO A 191 3.08 -10.61 -6.25
CA PRO A 191 3.26 -11.58 -5.17
C PRO A 191 2.60 -12.94 -5.48
N VAL A 192 1.42 -12.93 -6.11
CA VAL A 192 0.69 -14.14 -6.50
C VAL A 192 1.44 -14.91 -7.59
N GLU A 193 2.02 -14.19 -8.55
CA GLU A 193 2.79 -14.79 -9.63
C GLU A 193 4.10 -15.39 -9.13
N ILE A 194 4.83 -14.69 -8.25
CA ILE A 194 6.03 -15.21 -7.60
C ILE A 194 5.71 -16.49 -6.83
N TYR A 195 4.66 -16.50 -6.02
CA TYR A 195 4.23 -17.68 -5.28
C TYR A 195 3.88 -18.86 -6.21
N SER A 196 3.17 -18.57 -7.30
CA SER A 196 2.79 -19.56 -8.32
C SER A 196 4.02 -20.14 -9.03
N ALA A 197 5.02 -19.30 -9.32
CA ALA A 197 6.28 -19.72 -9.93
C ALA A 197 7.08 -20.63 -8.99
N ILE A 198 7.25 -20.23 -7.72
CA ILE A 198 7.94 -21.04 -6.70
C ILE A 198 7.30 -22.44 -6.58
N ARG A 199 5.97 -22.54 -6.61
CA ARG A 199 5.26 -23.83 -6.55
C ARG A 199 5.45 -24.72 -7.78
N LYS A 200 5.67 -24.13 -8.96
CA LYS A 200 5.87 -24.87 -10.21
C LYS A 200 7.33 -25.31 -10.41
N GLY A 201 8.26 -24.68 -9.71
CA GLY A 201 9.69 -24.91 -9.79
C GLY A 201 10.41 -23.59 -9.62
N PHE A 202 11.37 -23.54 -8.69
CA PHE A 202 12.12 -22.32 -8.43
C PHE A 202 12.95 -21.95 -9.66
N THR A 203 12.81 -20.71 -10.14
CA THR A 203 13.61 -20.20 -11.25
C THR A 203 14.37 -18.93 -10.81
N PRO A 204 15.65 -18.73 -11.18
CA PRO A 204 16.42 -17.60 -10.67
C PRO A 204 15.97 -16.22 -11.17
N GLU A 205 15.07 -16.13 -12.16
CA GLU A 205 14.41 -14.88 -12.54
C GLU A 205 13.60 -14.27 -11.38
N ILE A 206 13.13 -15.11 -10.44
CA ILE A 206 12.48 -14.66 -9.20
C ILE A 206 13.47 -13.85 -8.34
N ASN A 207 14.73 -14.28 -8.26
CA ASN A 207 15.76 -13.55 -7.52
C ASN A 207 16.07 -12.20 -8.17
N ALA A 208 16.08 -12.14 -9.51
CA ALA A 208 16.28 -10.90 -10.24
C ALA A 208 15.15 -9.90 -9.95
N ILE A 209 13.88 -10.30 -10.06
CA ILE A 209 12.77 -9.37 -9.79
C ILE A 209 12.71 -8.97 -8.31
N SER A 210 12.94 -9.89 -7.36
CA SER A 210 12.99 -9.55 -5.94
C SER A 210 14.11 -8.55 -5.63
N THR A 211 15.25 -8.67 -6.31
CA THR A 211 16.35 -7.70 -6.19
C THR A 211 15.94 -6.32 -6.68
N ILE A 212 15.30 -6.23 -7.85
CA ILE A 212 14.79 -4.96 -8.38
C ILE A 212 13.81 -4.32 -7.40
N ILE A 213 12.84 -5.08 -6.88
CA ILE A 213 11.85 -4.58 -5.91
C ILE A 213 12.56 -4.03 -4.68
N ILE A 214 13.49 -4.78 -4.09
CA ILE A 214 14.21 -4.36 -2.87
C ILE A 214 14.99 -3.06 -3.13
N VAL A 215 15.72 -2.99 -4.25
CA VAL A 215 16.52 -1.79 -4.60
C VAL A 215 15.61 -0.58 -4.82
N VAL A 216 14.50 -0.74 -5.54
CA VAL A 216 13.54 0.34 -5.79
C VAL A 216 12.87 0.78 -4.49
N SER A 217 12.41 -0.14 -3.65
CA SER A 217 11.82 0.17 -2.34
C SER A 217 12.80 0.90 -1.42
N MET A 218 14.06 0.45 -1.36
CA MET A 218 15.11 1.14 -0.60
C MET A 218 15.40 2.54 -1.15
N ALA A 219 15.45 2.70 -2.47
CA ALA A 219 15.67 4.00 -3.10
C ALA A 219 14.53 4.98 -2.78
N ILE A 220 13.27 4.54 -2.89
CA ILE A 220 12.10 5.35 -2.53
C ILE A 220 12.16 5.75 -1.05
N MET A 221 12.48 4.81 -0.16
CA MET A 221 12.58 5.07 1.27
C MET A 221 13.72 6.05 1.60
N LEU A 222 14.88 5.92 0.96
CA LEU A 222 16.02 6.83 1.11
C LEU A 222 15.68 8.24 0.62
N VAL A 223 15.07 8.36 -0.56
CA VAL A 223 14.64 9.66 -1.11
C VAL A 223 13.63 10.31 -0.17
N PHE A 224 12.66 9.55 0.34
CA PHE A 224 11.69 10.06 1.31
C PHE A 224 12.37 10.54 2.60
N ALA A 225 13.26 9.73 3.19
CA ALA A 225 13.99 10.09 4.41
C ALA A 225 14.88 11.33 4.23
N ARG A 226 15.41 11.55 3.02
CA ARG A 226 16.25 12.72 2.70
C ARG A 226 15.43 13.99 2.45
N LEU A 227 14.31 13.87 1.75
CA LEU A 227 13.44 15.02 1.42
C LEU A 227 12.60 15.46 2.61
N TYR A 228 12.16 14.51 3.44
CA TYR A 228 11.39 14.77 4.65
C TYR A 228 12.28 14.58 5.87
N ARG A 229 12.97 15.65 6.31
CA ARG A 229 13.57 15.70 7.65
C ARG A 229 12.44 15.54 8.67
N PHE A 230 12.30 14.34 9.23
CA PHE A 230 11.50 14.12 10.43
C PHE A 230 12.14 14.93 11.57
N GLY A 231 11.41 15.92 12.07
CA GLY A 231 11.90 16.82 13.11
C GLY A 231 12.17 18.20 12.53
N GLY A 232 11.14 19.04 12.57
CA GLY A 232 11.40 20.46 12.79
C GLY A 232 12.25 20.56 14.05
N GLU A 233 13.27 21.39 13.98
CA GLU A 233 14.02 21.77 15.17
C GLU A 233 13.02 22.27 16.21
N GLN A 234 13.07 21.66 17.39
CA GLN A 234 12.34 22.12 18.57
C GLN A 234 12.87 23.49 18.99
#